data_AF-A0AB34BIW4-F1
#
_entry.id   AF-A0AB34BIW4-F1
#
_cell.length_a   1.000
_cell.length_b   1.000
_cell.length_c   1.000
_cell.angle_alpha   90.00
_cell.angle_beta   90.00
_cell.angle_gamma   90.00
#
_symmetry.space_group_name_H-M   'P 1'
#
loop_
_entity.id
_entity.type
_entity.pdbx_description
1 polymer ?
#
loop_
_entity_poly.entity_id
_entity_poly.type
_entity_poly.pdbx_seq_one_letter_code
_entity_poly.pdbx_strand_id
1 'polypeptide(L)'
;ILLGQTSPAEISIHCVNLFTKGTQKEQHFVFTREQEQCSECTYTDSLETYLYEPNASLLKAGAFRSIAAAYPVRKLHPNSHLYTSDTFIENFPGRIFRIVNQCSFNKKEVKENLADLKKANVTVRNFPATVAELRKRIHLAEGGDTYLFASTLNNGQKVLIRCEKV
;
A
#
# COMPACT_ATOMS: atom_id res chain seq x y z
N ILE A 1 -43.35 14.27 -22.32
CA ILE A 1 -42.40 15.22 -21.67
C ILE A 1 -41.36 14.37 -20.98
N LEU A 2 -40.20 14.16 -21.62
CA LEU A 2 -39.07 13.52 -20.96
C LEU A 2 -38.57 14.49 -19.89
N LEU A 3 -38.74 14.11 -18.62
CA LEU A 3 -38.08 14.80 -17.51
C LEU A 3 -36.58 14.67 -17.74
N GLY A 4 -35.91 15.80 -17.93
CA GLY A 4 -34.47 15.87 -18.13
C GLY A 4 -33.75 15.15 -17.00
N GLN A 5 -33.15 14.01 -17.33
CA GLN A 5 -32.09 13.42 -16.53
C GLN A 5 -30.90 14.37 -16.64
N THR A 6 -30.86 15.40 -15.79
CA THR A 6 -29.58 15.99 -15.42
C THR A 6 -28.81 14.89 -14.72
N SER A 7 -27.82 14.30 -15.39
CA SER A 7 -26.82 13.46 -14.74
C SER A 7 -26.38 14.17 -13.46
N PRO A 8 -26.43 13.54 -12.29
CA PRO A 8 -26.06 14.20 -11.04
C PRO A 8 -24.66 14.78 -11.22
N ALA A 9 -24.48 16.07 -10.91
CA ALA A 9 -23.18 16.72 -11.01
C ALA A 9 -22.15 15.88 -10.25
N GLU A 10 -21.13 15.44 -10.96
CA GLU A 10 -20.17 14.48 -10.46
C GLU A 10 -19.40 15.09 -9.28
N ILE A 11 -19.55 14.51 -8.08
CA ILE A 11 -18.96 15.07 -6.86
C ILE A 11 -17.48 14.69 -6.82
N SER A 12 -16.62 15.70 -6.91
CA SER A 12 -15.18 15.56 -6.74
C SER A 12 -14.83 15.27 -5.28
N ILE A 13 -13.99 14.25 -5.07
CA ILE A 13 -13.46 13.85 -3.77
C ILE A 13 -12.00 14.27 -3.71
N HIS A 14 -11.68 15.13 -2.74
CA HIS A 14 -10.34 15.67 -2.55
C HIS A 14 -9.63 14.94 -1.40
N CYS A 15 -8.54 14.25 -1.73
CA CYS A 15 -7.65 13.60 -0.77
C CYS A 15 -6.42 14.47 -0.59
N VAL A 16 -6.30 15.11 0.57
CA VAL A 16 -5.16 15.99 0.89
C VAL A 16 -4.43 15.43 2.10
N ASN A 17 -3.12 15.22 1.96
CA ASN A 17 -2.23 14.91 3.08
C ASN A 17 -1.39 16.14 3.40
N LEU A 18 -1.64 16.72 4.57
CA LEU A 18 -0.97 17.92 5.07
C LEU A 18 0.22 17.51 5.95
N PHE A 19 1.42 17.98 5.59
CA PHE A 19 2.61 17.75 6.40
C PHE A 19 2.74 18.81 7.49
N THR A 20 3.02 18.39 8.73
CA THR A 20 3.14 19.28 9.90
C THR A 20 4.41 20.14 9.90
N LYS A 21 5.37 19.88 9.00
CA LYS A 21 6.58 20.70 8.81
C LYS A 21 6.46 21.40 7.45
N GLY A 22 6.28 22.72 7.47
CA GLY A 22 5.93 23.58 6.32
C GLY A 22 6.90 23.66 5.15
N THR A 23 7.76 22.66 4.95
CA THR A 23 8.69 22.53 3.82
C THR A 23 8.34 21.41 2.84
N GLN A 24 7.40 20.52 3.18
CA GLN A 24 6.96 19.46 2.26
C GLN A 24 5.71 19.89 1.49
N LYS A 25 5.74 19.79 0.16
CA LYS A 25 4.59 20.04 -0.72
C LYS A 25 3.43 19.13 -0.29
N GLU A 26 2.22 19.68 -0.29
CA GLU A 26 1.01 18.90 -0.08
C GLU A 26 0.91 17.75 -1.09
N GLN A 27 0.46 16.57 -0.63
CA GLN A 27 0.05 15.52 -1.55
C GLN A 27 -1.45 15.67 -1.75
N HIS A 28 -1.84 16.06 -2.96
CA HIS A 28 -3.22 16.25 -3.35
C HIS A 28 -3.59 15.26 -4.46
N PHE A 29 -4.68 14.53 -4.26
CA PHE A 29 -5.26 13.63 -5.24
C PHE A 29 -6.76 13.87 -5.32
N VAL A 30 -7.29 14.01 -6.54
CA VAL A 30 -8.71 14.25 -6.78
C VAL A 30 -9.23 13.15 -7.68
N PHE A 31 -10.38 12.63 -7.33
CA PHE A 31 -11.09 11.64 -8.14
C PHE A 31 -12.59 11.73 -7.86
N THR A 32 -13.38 11.00 -8.62
CA THR A 32 -14.82 10.87 -8.42
C THR A 32 -15.20 9.43 -8.15
N ARG A 33 -16.43 9.20 -7.67
CA ARG A 33 -16.93 7.83 -7.46
C ARG A 33 -17.03 7.05 -8.77
N GLU A 34 -17.44 7.71 -9.85
CA GLU A 34 -17.55 7.11 -11.18
C GLU A 34 -16.17 6.72 -11.72
N GLN A 35 -15.18 7.62 -11.62
CA GLN A 35 -13.80 7.30 -11.97
C GLN A 35 -13.27 6.09 -11.19
N GLU A 36 -13.48 6.03 -9.88
CA GLU A 36 -13.08 4.86 -9.09
C GLU A 36 -13.80 3.59 -9.59
N GLN A 37 -15.08 3.65 -9.95
CA GLN A 37 -15.85 2.50 -10.46
C GLN A 37 -15.38 2.01 -11.83
N CYS A 38 -15.04 2.93 -12.73
CA CYS A 38 -14.65 2.62 -14.11
C CYS A 38 -13.13 2.43 -14.29
N SER A 39 -12.32 2.82 -13.31
CA SER A 39 -10.86 2.69 -13.38
C SER A 39 -10.43 1.22 -13.41
N GLU A 40 -9.57 0.90 -14.36
CA GLU A 40 -8.87 -0.39 -14.38
C GLU A 40 -7.86 -0.46 -13.24
N CYS A 41 -7.68 -1.66 -12.70
CA CYS A 41 -6.72 -1.91 -11.63
C CYS A 41 -6.04 -3.24 -11.88
N THR A 42 -4.79 -3.18 -12.33
CA THR A 42 -3.98 -4.38 -12.54
C THR A 42 -3.50 -4.94 -11.22
N TYR A 43 -3.70 -6.24 -11.02
CA TYR A 43 -3.23 -6.96 -9.85
C TYR A 43 -1.96 -7.77 -10.15
N THR A 44 -1.21 -8.14 -9.12
CA THR A 44 0.03 -8.91 -9.28
C THR A 44 0.16 -10.06 -8.29
N ASP A 45 0.72 -11.16 -8.79
CA ASP A 45 1.09 -12.35 -8.02
C ASP A 45 2.56 -12.32 -7.58
N SER A 46 3.31 -11.27 -7.95
CA SER A 46 4.71 -11.06 -7.59
C SER A 46 4.96 -9.62 -7.14
N LEU A 47 5.98 -9.44 -6.28
CA LEU A 47 6.47 -8.11 -5.92
C LEU A 47 7.49 -7.63 -6.95
N GLU A 48 7.58 -6.31 -7.08
CA GLU A 48 8.56 -5.62 -7.92
C GLU A 48 9.60 -4.91 -7.03
N THR A 49 10.33 -3.93 -7.57
CA THR A 49 11.41 -3.26 -6.84
C THR A 49 10.95 -2.35 -5.70
N TYR A 50 9.82 -1.66 -5.88
CA TYR A 50 9.29 -0.68 -4.93
C TYR A 50 7.92 -1.08 -4.38
N LEU A 51 7.65 -0.72 -3.12
CA LEU A 51 6.37 -0.89 -2.45
C LEU A 51 5.80 0.48 -2.08
N TYR A 52 4.50 0.65 -2.31
CA TYR A 52 3.79 1.88 -2.06
C TYR A 52 2.61 1.63 -1.13
N GLU A 53 2.51 2.46 -0.09
CA GLU A 53 1.33 2.52 0.75
C GLU A 53 0.69 3.91 0.65
N PRO A 54 -0.57 4.01 0.16
CA PRO A 54 -1.28 5.28 0.09
C PRO A 54 -1.40 5.95 1.45
N ASN A 55 -1.47 7.28 1.46
CA ASN A 55 -1.74 8.02 2.68
C ASN A 55 -3.16 7.72 3.24
N ALA A 56 -3.39 8.10 4.50
CA ALA A 56 -4.64 7.81 5.19
C ALA A 56 -5.87 8.47 4.54
N SER A 57 -5.72 9.61 3.86
CA SER A 57 -6.84 10.29 3.21
C SER A 57 -7.36 9.48 2.02
N LEU A 58 -6.46 8.92 1.21
CA LEU A 58 -6.80 8.04 0.09
C LEU A 58 -7.45 6.74 0.54
N LEU A 59 -6.92 6.13 1.61
CA LEU A 59 -7.49 4.90 2.18
C LEU A 59 -8.92 5.12 2.69
N LYS A 60 -9.17 6.28 3.33
CA LYS A 60 -10.51 6.65 3.81
C LYS A 60 -11.48 6.99 2.67
N ALA A 61 -10.98 7.63 1.62
CA ALA A 61 -11.78 7.99 0.46
C ALA A 61 -12.12 6.80 -0.44
N GLY A 62 -11.35 5.71 -0.35
CA GLY A 62 -11.57 4.51 -1.16
C GLY A 62 -11.04 4.63 -2.59
N ALA A 63 -10.03 5.48 -2.82
CA ALA A 63 -9.39 5.68 -4.13
C ALA A 63 -8.46 4.50 -4.50
N PHE A 64 -8.97 3.28 -4.55
CA PHE A 64 -8.13 2.09 -4.70
C PHE A 64 -7.76 1.80 -6.15
N ARG A 65 -8.74 1.85 -7.05
CA ARG A 65 -8.52 1.65 -8.48
C ARG A 65 -8.04 2.92 -9.14
N SER A 66 -8.53 4.09 -8.72
CA SER A 66 -8.08 5.39 -9.22
C SER A 66 -6.58 5.61 -9.02
N ILE A 67 -5.98 5.12 -7.93
CA ILE A 67 -4.51 5.17 -7.75
C ILE A 67 -3.80 4.31 -8.77
N ALA A 68 -4.26 3.08 -8.99
CA ALA A 68 -3.63 2.17 -9.97
C ALA A 68 -3.80 2.65 -11.42
N ALA A 69 -4.86 3.42 -11.71
CA ALA A 69 -5.05 4.05 -13.01
C ALA A 69 -4.20 5.32 -13.18
N ALA A 70 -3.97 6.09 -12.11
CA ALA A 70 -3.23 7.34 -12.16
C ALA A 70 -1.70 7.17 -12.13
N TYR A 71 -1.20 6.06 -11.59
CA TYR A 71 0.22 5.78 -11.46
C TYR A 71 0.54 4.42 -12.08
N PRO A 72 1.72 4.22 -12.70
CA PRO A 72 2.12 2.95 -13.29
C PRO A 72 2.52 1.94 -12.20
N VAL A 73 1.54 1.53 -11.39
CA VAL A 73 1.69 0.62 -10.25
C VAL A 73 0.71 -0.54 -10.36
N ARG A 74 1.12 -1.71 -9.87
CA ARG A 74 0.27 -2.89 -9.76
C ARG A 74 -0.15 -3.10 -8.32
N LYS A 75 -1.43 -3.38 -8.09
CA LYS A 75 -1.97 -3.57 -6.74
C LYS A 75 -1.77 -5.01 -6.30
N LEU A 76 -1.35 -5.24 -5.05
CA LEU A 76 -1.03 -6.60 -4.59
C LEU A 76 -2.27 -7.50 -4.51
N HIS A 77 -3.41 -6.98 -4.05
CA HIS A 77 -4.68 -7.70 -3.94
C HIS A 77 -5.81 -6.68 -3.70
N PRO A 78 -7.07 -6.98 -4.04
CA PRO A 78 -8.22 -6.09 -3.80
C PRO A 78 -8.29 -5.50 -2.39
N ASN A 79 -8.00 -6.32 -1.37
CA ASN A 79 -8.08 -5.92 0.05
C ASN A 79 -6.74 -5.51 0.68
N SER A 80 -5.61 -5.65 -0.03
CA SER A 80 -4.29 -5.35 0.55
C SER A 80 -3.97 -3.85 0.53
N HIS A 81 -4.53 -3.10 -0.41
CA HIS A 81 -4.30 -1.65 -0.57
C HIS A 81 -2.81 -1.24 -0.55
N LEU A 82 -1.95 -2.15 -1.01
CA LEU A 82 -0.53 -1.95 -1.26
C LEU A 82 -0.30 -2.10 -2.76
N TYR A 83 0.66 -1.34 -3.28
CA TYR A 83 0.99 -1.30 -4.70
C TYR A 83 2.49 -1.50 -4.88
N THR A 84 2.90 -1.95 -6.06
CA THR A 84 4.31 -2.19 -6.40
C THR A 84 4.59 -1.74 -7.83
N SER A 85 5.84 -1.36 -8.10
CA SER A 85 6.36 -1.00 -9.43
C SER A 85 7.86 -1.30 -9.48
N ASP A 86 8.39 -1.58 -10.67
CA ASP A 86 9.84 -1.65 -10.87
C ASP A 86 10.48 -0.28 -11.01
N THR A 87 9.73 0.69 -11.53
CA THR A 87 10.20 2.08 -11.68
C THR A 87 9.87 2.89 -10.43
N PHE A 88 10.80 3.69 -9.93
CA PHE A 88 10.57 4.58 -8.79
C PHE A 88 9.59 5.71 -9.14
N ILE A 89 8.55 5.89 -8.32
CA ILE A 89 7.53 6.94 -8.51
C ILE A 89 7.65 7.96 -7.38
N GLU A 90 8.45 9.01 -7.60
CA GLU A 90 8.78 10.03 -6.60
C GLU A 90 7.55 10.74 -6.03
N ASN A 91 6.54 11.00 -6.86
CA ASN A 91 5.34 11.77 -6.49
C ASN A 91 4.17 10.90 -6.01
N PHE A 92 4.41 9.65 -5.64
CA PHE A 92 3.32 8.79 -5.16
C PHE A 92 2.68 9.38 -3.89
N PRO A 93 1.33 9.47 -3.79
CA PRO A 93 0.64 10.14 -2.70
C PRO A 93 0.56 9.23 -1.46
N GLY A 94 1.69 8.99 -0.83
CA GLY A 94 1.79 8.10 0.31
C GLY A 94 3.23 7.90 0.76
N ARG A 95 3.49 6.70 1.29
CA ARG A 95 4.83 6.24 1.69
C ARG A 95 5.39 5.34 0.61
N ILE A 96 6.67 5.55 0.28
CA ILE A 96 7.41 4.78 -0.73
C ILE A 96 8.50 3.99 -0.01
N PHE A 97 8.69 2.75 -0.43
CA PHE A 97 9.71 1.88 0.12
C PHE A 97 10.41 1.09 -0.98
N ARG A 98 11.68 0.78 -0.78
CA ARG A 98 12.43 -0.16 -1.61
C ARG A 98 12.34 -1.55 -0.99
N ILE A 99 11.94 -2.55 -1.77
CA ILE A 99 11.88 -3.94 -1.31
C ILE A 99 13.31 -4.48 -1.27
N VAL A 100 13.70 -5.00 -0.11
CA VAL A 100 15.03 -5.59 0.12
C VAL A 100 14.96 -7.10 0.07
N ASN A 101 13.91 -7.67 0.65
CA ASN A 101 13.70 -9.11 0.68
C ASN A 101 12.20 -9.44 0.85
N GLN A 102 11.80 -10.63 0.44
CA GLN A 102 10.46 -11.17 0.69
C GLN A 102 10.55 -12.62 1.15
N CYS A 103 9.61 -13.06 1.99
CA CYS A 103 9.50 -14.46 2.37
C CYS A 103 8.04 -14.85 2.65
N SER A 104 7.77 -16.15 2.62
CA SER A 104 6.48 -16.69 3.05
C SER A 104 6.35 -16.64 4.58
N PHE A 105 5.13 -16.82 5.08
CA PHE A 105 4.88 -16.92 6.53
C PHE A 105 5.25 -18.30 7.13
N ASN A 106 6.14 -19.04 6.47
CA ASN A 106 6.69 -20.29 6.95
C ASN A 106 7.75 -20.03 8.02
N LYS A 107 7.74 -20.82 9.10
CA LYS A 107 8.69 -20.70 10.22
C LYS A 107 10.15 -20.81 9.77
N LYS A 108 10.45 -21.65 8.77
CA LYS A 108 11.80 -21.82 8.23
C LYS A 108 12.27 -20.56 7.51
N GLU A 109 11.51 -20.11 6.52
CA GLU A 109 11.86 -18.92 5.74
C GLU A 109 11.88 -17.63 6.58
N VAL A 110 10.98 -17.50 7.56
CA VAL A 110 10.99 -16.39 8.53
C VAL A 110 12.32 -16.36 9.28
N LYS A 111 12.80 -17.51 9.76
CA LYS A 111 14.08 -17.58 10.46
C LYS A 111 15.26 -17.30 9.53
N GLU A 112 15.21 -17.75 8.28
CA GLU A 112 16.30 -17.53 7.32
C GLU A 112 16.38 -16.07 6.86
N ASN A 113 15.24 -15.40 6.65
CA ASN A 113 15.19 -14.07 6.04
C ASN A 113 15.07 -12.91 7.03
N LEU A 114 14.63 -13.18 8.28
CA LEU A 114 14.32 -12.15 9.28
C LEU A 114 15.04 -12.36 10.63
N ALA A 115 15.87 -13.40 10.81
CA ALA A 115 16.54 -13.62 12.10
C ALA A 115 17.60 -12.55 12.45
N ASP A 116 18.12 -11.82 11.47
CA ASP A 116 19.02 -10.69 11.68
C ASP A 116 18.29 -9.44 12.20
N LEU A 117 16.97 -9.36 12.00
CA LEU A 117 16.17 -8.22 12.42
C LEU A 117 15.84 -8.30 13.91
N LYS A 118 16.31 -7.30 14.65
CA LYS A 118 15.95 -7.09 16.08
C LYS A 118 14.85 -6.06 16.27
N LYS A 119 14.75 -5.09 15.35
CA LYS A 119 13.79 -3.98 15.38
C LYS A 119 13.23 -3.77 13.98
N ALA A 120 11.92 -3.57 13.89
CA ALA A 120 11.26 -3.15 12.65
C ALA A 120 9.93 -2.44 12.91
N ASN A 121 9.56 -1.57 11.97
CA ASN A 121 8.22 -0.99 11.85
C ASN A 121 7.32 -1.97 11.11
N VAL A 122 6.36 -2.59 11.81
CA VAL A 122 5.50 -3.64 11.23
C VAL A 122 4.18 -3.05 10.78
N THR A 123 3.80 -3.28 9.52
CA THR A 123 2.49 -2.93 8.96
C THR A 123 1.78 -4.19 8.48
N VAL A 124 0.51 -4.33 8.83
CA VAL A 124 -0.32 -5.48 8.43
C VAL A 124 -1.43 -5.01 7.51
N ARG A 125 -1.57 -5.65 6.33
CA ARG A 125 -2.62 -5.37 5.35
C ARG A 125 -3.14 -6.67 4.75
N ASN A 126 -4.41 -7.02 5.02
CA ASN A 126 -5.03 -8.25 4.50
C ASN A 126 -4.17 -9.48 4.80
N PHE A 127 -3.94 -9.75 6.08
CA PHE A 127 -3.10 -10.85 6.56
C PHE A 127 -3.75 -11.49 7.79
N PRO A 128 -3.62 -12.80 8.02
CA PRO A 128 -4.32 -13.49 9.10
C PRO A 128 -3.78 -13.20 10.51
N ALA A 129 -2.53 -12.72 10.62
CA ALA A 129 -1.90 -12.41 11.90
C ALA A 129 -1.87 -10.89 12.15
N THR A 130 -2.02 -10.51 13.41
CA THR A 130 -1.89 -9.15 13.91
C THR A 130 -0.42 -8.71 14.04
N VAL A 131 -0.20 -7.40 14.17
CA VAL A 131 1.14 -6.84 14.43
C VAL A 131 1.74 -7.45 15.70
N ALA A 132 0.96 -7.60 16.77
CA ALA A 132 1.43 -8.15 18.04
C ALA A 132 1.88 -9.61 17.91
N GLU A 133 1.11 -10.44 17.19
CA GLU A 133 1.46 -11.83 16.93
C GLU A 133 2.72 -11.96 16.08
N LEU A 134 2.86 -11.13 15.03
CA LEU A 134 4.06 -11.10 14.20
C LEU A 134 5.29 -10.70 15.00
N ARG A 135 5.20 -9.64 15.82
CA ARG A 135 6.29 -9.21 16.69
C ARG A 135 6.71 -10.30 17.66
N LYS A 136 5.76 -10.98 18.29
CA LYS A 136 6.02 -12.08 19.22
C LYS A 136 6.68 -13.27 18.52
N ARG A 137 6.20 -13.64 17.33
CA ARG A 137 6.68 -14.82 16.58
C ARG A 137 8.07 -14.63 15.98
N ILE A 138 8.41 -13.41 15.58
CA ILE A 138 9.69 -13.05 14.93
C ILE A 138 10.66 -12.43 15.96
N HIS A 139 10.22 -12.18 17.20
CA HIS A 139 11.01 -11.54 18.25
C HIS A 139 11.47 -10.12 17.88
N LEU A 140 10.58 -9.33 17.29
CA LEU A 140 10.86 -7.96 16.83
C LEU A 140 10.40 -6.89 17.82
N ALA A 141 11.33 -6.04 18.23
CA ALA A 141 11.01 -4.78 18.90
C ALA A 141 10.55 -3.70 17.90
N GLU A 142 9.90 -2.66 18.41
CA GLU A 142 9.41 -1.54 17.61
C GLU A 142 10.54 -0.55 17.26
N GLY A 143 10.37 0.13 16.12
CA GLY A 143 11.30 1.14 15.61
C GLY A 143 12.40 0.58 14.71
N GLY A 144 13.44 1.38 14.51
CA GLY A 144 14.52 1.13 13.54
C GLY A 144 14.17 1.63 12.14
N ASP A 145 15.08 1.40 11.20
CA ASP A 145 14.99 1.91 9.82
C ASP A 145 14.37 0.90 8.85
N THR A 146 14.21 -0.35 9.30
CA THR A 146 13.56 -1.41 8.52
C THR A 146 12.04 -1.38 8.71
N TYR A 147 11.33 -1.56 7.60
CA TYR A 147 9.89 -1.73 7.56
C TYR A 147 9.56 -3.16 7.16
N LEU A 148 8.63 -3.78 7.86
CA LEU A 148 8.14 -5.13 7.57
C LEU A 148 6.65 -5.06 7.27
N PHE A 149 6.27 -5.38 6.03
CA PHE A 149 4.88 -5.47 5.63
C PHE A 149 4.45 -6.92 5.60
N ALA A 150 3.33 -7.24 6.26
CA ALA A 150 2.67 -8.52 6.12
C ALA A 150 1.42 -8.34 5.27
N SER A 151 1.38 -9.00 4.11
CA SER A 151 0.27 -8.85 3.18
C SER A 151 -0.03 -10.10 2.35
N THR A 152 -1.06 -10.00 1.51
CA THR A 152 -1.52 -11.05 0.60
C THR A 152 -1.38 -10.57 -0.84
N LEU A 153 -0.80 -11.43 -1.69
CA LEU A 153 -0.72 -11.26 -3.14
C LEU A 153 -2.01 -11.71 -3.83
N ASN A 154 -2.13 -11.44 -5.12
CA ASN A 154 -3.38 -11.66 -5.84
C ASN A 154 -3.74 -13.16 -5.96
N ASN A 155 -2.74 -14.02 -6.10
CA ASN A 155 -2.87 -15.48 -6.00
C ASN A 155 -3.22 -16.01 -4.58
N GLY A 156 -3.43 -15.13 -3.60
CA GLY A 156 -3.78 -15.48 -2.21
C GLY A 156 -2.60 -15.79 -1.30
N GLN A 157 -1.37 -15.83 -1.83
CA GLN A 157 -0.15 -16.13 -1.08
C GLN A 157 0.10 -15.08 0.01
N LYS A 158 0.42 -15.56 1.21
CA LYS A 158 0.78 -14.74 2.37
C LYS A 158 2.28 -14.46 2.36
N VAL A 159 2.64 -13.18 2.32
CA VAL A 159 4.02 -12.71 2.21
C VAL A 159 4.38 -11.74 3.31
N LEU A 160 5.63 -11.84 3.76
CA LEU A 160 6.31 -10.82 4.54
C LEU A 160 7.30 -10.11 3.64
N ILE A 161 7.27 -8.79 3.64
CA ILE A 161 8.03 -7.93 2.74
C ILE A 161 8.93 -7.05 3.60
N ARG A 162 10.23 -7.27 3.53
CA ARG A 162 11.25 -6.45 4.18
C ARG A 162 11.60 -5.29 3.27
N CYS A 163 11.46 -4.09 3.80
CA CYS A 163 11.59 -2.86 3.07
C CYS A 163 12.48 -1.86 3.80
N GLU A 164 13.09 -0.96 3.02
CA GLU A 164 13.74 0.26 3.50
C GLU A 164 12.98 1.47 2.97
N LYS A 165 12.92 2.53 3.77
CA LYS A 165 12.30 3.77 3.34
C LYS A 165 13.21 4.50 2.36
N VAL A 166 12.63 5.02 1.28
CA VAL A 166 13.29 5.88 0.29
C VAL A 166 12.97 7.34 0.58
#